data_AF-A0A9E2RJQ0-F1
#
_entry.id   AF-A0A9E2RJQ0-F1
#
_cell.length_a   1.000
_cell.length_b   1.000
_cell.length_c   1.000
_cell.angle_alpha   90.00
_cell.angle_beta   90.00
_cell.angle_gamma   90.00
#
_symmetry.space_group_name_H-M   'P 1'
#
loop_
_entity.id
_entity.type
_entity.pdbx_description
1 polymer ?
#
loop_
_entity_poly.entity_id
_entity_poly.type
_entity_poly.pdbx_seq_one_letter_code
_entity_poly.pdbx_strand_id
1 'polypeptide(L)'
;MPKLDPALLTRARQVDLIAYLHTHGHQPAYARRSKALFHSPLREDRHPSFSVFYKDGAWKWIDYGTGEHGDGIDLVIHLRGLDFQTAVNALLGQWQETPIDPALENPRRSYSRREIRRLHHGYQTAMTAEHHFCLQQYFLEREIAFPEGLGLVYLTLHVHGDGTRVPYVGIPVPSPQPHLMTGIECRAVEDQTIDKQYARRTLGDKTLWIVRRPASSILVTESILDCLAGNQLLQNRTSL
;
A
#
# COMPACT_ATOMS: atom_id res chain seq x y z
N MET A 1 8.15 -11.85 -12.51
CA MET A 1 8.20 -10.37 -12.43
C MET A 1 8.69 -9.84 -13.77
N PRO A 2 7.97 -8.92 -14.44
CA PRO A 2 8.55 -8.19 -15.56
C PRO A 2 9.76 -7.42 -15.02
N LYS A 3 10.95 -7.67 -15.57
CA LYS A 3 12.14 -6.90 -15.20
C LYS A 3 11.91 -5.46 -15.65
N LEU A 4 12.04 -4.51 -14.73
CA LEU A 4 12.08 -3.10 -15.07
C LEU A 4 13.19 -2.86 -16.10
N ASP A 5 12.89 -2.01 -17.09
CA ASP A 5 13.83 -1.64 -18.13
C ASP A 5 15.14 -1.12 -17.48
N PRO A 6 16.32 -1.71 -17.78
CA PRO A 6 17.61 -1.24 -17.27
C PRO A 6 17.85 0.26 -17.49
N ALA A 7 17.31 0.84 -18.56
CA ALA A 7 17.41 2.27 -18.81
C ALA A 7 16.62 3.10 -17.79
N LEU A 8 15.44 2.63 -17.35
CA LEU A 8 14.67 3.28 -16.29
C LEU A 8 15.41 3.23 -14.95
N LEU A 9 16.00 2.08 -14.61
CA LEU A 9 16.80 1.94 -13.38
C LEU A 9 18.01 2.86 -13.38
N THR A 10 18.69 2.99 -14.52
CA THR A 10 19.81 3.91 -14.68
C THR A 10 19.38 5.35 -14.47
N ARG A 11 18.26 5.76 -15.09
CA ARG A 11 17.70 7.10 -14.92
C ARG A 11 17.29 7.39 -13.48
N ALA A 12 16.63 6.44 -12.81
CA ALA A 12 16.20 6.61 -11.42
C ALA A 12 17.39 6.82 -10.48
N ARG A 13 18.48 6.07 -10.67
CA ARG A 13 19.73 6.23 -9.90
C ARG A 13 20.46 7.55 -10.16
N GLN A 14 20.17 8.23 -11.27
CA GLN A 14 20.76 9.51 -11.63
C GLN A 14 19.97 10.72 -11.11
N VAL A 15 18.78 10.50 -10.53
CA VAL A 15 17.99 11.56 -9.91
C VAL A 15 18.77 12.21 -8.78
N ASP A 16 18.85 13.54 -8.81
CA ASP A 16 19.56 14.32 -7.81
C ASP A 16 18.94 14.15 -6.42
N LEU A 17 19.61 13.36 -5.58
CA LEU A 17 19.15 13.06 -4.23
C LEU A 17 19.21 14.25 -3.29
N ILE A 18 20.07 15.24 -3.55
CA ILE A 18 20.09 16.48 -2.75
C ILE A 18 18.81 17.26 -3.04
N ALA A 19 18.49 17.44 -4.33
CA ALA A 19 17.27 18.12 -4.74
C ALA A 19 16.02 17.35 -4.28
N TYR A 20 16.03 16.02 -4.39
CA TYR A 20 14.95 15.16 -3.93
C TYR A 20 14.68 15.32 -2.43
N LEU A 21 15.71 15.22 -1.59
CA LEU A 21 15.56 15.40 -0.14
C LEU A 21 15.05 16.80 0.20
N HIS A 22 15.52 17.83 -0.51
CA HIS A 22 15.08 19.20 -0.33
C HIS A 22 13.57 19.37 -0.63
N THR A 23 13.06 18.80 -1.73
CA THR A 23 11.62 18.86 -2.05
C THR A 23 10.77 18.05 -1.09
N HIS A 24 11.36 17.09 -0.36
CA HIS A 24 10.71 16.28 0.67
C HIS A 24 10.97 16.79 2.10
N GLY A 25 11.39 18.06 2.24
CA GLY A 25 11.44 18.73 3.55
C GLY A 25 12.74 18.57 4.33
N HIS A 26 13.74 17.90 3.79
CA HIS A 26 15.04 17.73 4.44
C HIS A 26 16.03 18.78 3.95
N GLN A 27 16.49 19.63 4.86
CA GLN A 27 17.48 20.66 4.58
C GLN A 27 18.90 20.15 4.85
N PRO A 28 19.86 20.37 3.94
CA PRO A 28 21.24 19.99 4.18
C PRO A 28 21.84 20.88 5.28
N ALA A 29 22.52 20.26 6.24
CA ALA A 29 23.38 20.99 7.18
C ALA A 29 24.64 21.51 6.47
N TYR A 30 25.08 20.79 5.44
CA TYR A 30 26.19 21.18 4.57
C TYR A 30 25.97 20.69 3.15
N ALA A 31 26.23 21.51 2.13
CA ALA A 31 26.13 21.11 0.74
C ALA A 31 27.30 21.63 -0.12
N ARG A 32 27.77 20.77 -1.02
CA ARG A 32 28.60 21.06 -2.19
C ARG A 32 27.91 20.46 -3.42
N ARG A 33 28.36 20.85 -4.61
CA ARG A 33 27.76 20.46 -5.91
C ARG A 33 27.34 18.98 -6.02
N SER A 34 28.15 18.03 -5.56
CA SER A 34 27.88 16.59 -5.69
C SER A 34 27.93 15.83 -4.36
N LYS A 35 27.87 16.54 -3.23
CA LYS A 35 27.90 15.94 -1.89
C LYS A 35 27.21 16.85 -0.88
N ALA A 36 26.33 16.30 -0.07
CA ALA A 36 25.72 16.99 1.05
C ALA A 36 25.69 16.12 2.31
N LEU A 37 25.59 16.78 3.45
CA LEU A 37 25.42 16.20 4.77
C LEU A 37 24.11 16.72 5.36
N PHE A 38 23.28 15.80 5.81
CA PHE A 38 21.96 16.04 6.40
C PHE A 38 21.92 15.47 7.82
N HIS A 39 20.98 15.97 8.61
CA HIS A 39 20.37 15.16 9.66
C HIS A 39 19.72 13.93 9.02
N SER A 40 19.81 12.77 9.68
CA SER A 40 19.28 11.54 9.09
C SER A 40 17.78 11.69 8.78
N PRO A 41 17.36 11.46 7.52
CA PRO A 41 15.95 11.50 7.18
C PRO A 41 15.22 10.23 7.66
N LEU A 42 15.95 9.20 8.12
CA LEU A 42 15.42 7.90 8.51
C LEU A 42 15.21 7.74 10.02
N ARG A 43 15.74 8.67 10.83
CA ARG A 43 15.70 8.63 12.29
C ARG A 43 16.07 10.00 12.88
N GLU A 44 15.76 10.21 14.14
CA GLU A 44 16.27 11.38 14.86
C GLU A 44 17.78 11.28 15.12
N ASP A 45 18.50 12.37 14.89
CA ASP A 45 19.91 12.53 15.26
C ASP A 45 20.21 13.92 15.85
N ARG A 46 21.14 13.98 16.81
CA ARG A 46 21.58 15.27 17.40
C ARG A 46 22.52 16.04 16.48
N HIS A 47 23.28 15.32 15.66
CA HIS A 47 24.27 15.89 14.75
C HIS A 47 24.09 15.30 13.36
N PRO A 48 24.26 16.10 12.29
CA PRO A 48 24.15 15.62 10.93
C PRO A 48 25.05 14.41 10.68
N SER A 49 24.44 13.27 10.37
CA SER A 49 25.13 11.99 10.21
C SER A 49 24.83 11.28 8.91
N PHE A 50 24.10 11.92 7.99
CA PHE A 50 23.63 11.32 6.75
C PHE A 50 24.26 11.99 5.54
N SER A 51 25.17 11.30 4.84
CA SER A 51 25.85 11.85 3.66
C SER A 51 25.22 11.34 2.38
N VAL A 52 24.90 12.27 1.50
CA VAL A 52 24.47 12.01 0.11
C VAL A 52 25.57 12.45 -0.83
N PHE A 53 25.87 11.66 -1.86
CA PHE A 53 26.91 11.99 -2.82
C PHE A 53 26.70 11.28 -4.17
N TYR A 54 27.25 11.87 -5.24
CA TYR A 54 27.23 11.27 -6.57
C TYR A 54 28.52 10.48 -6.83
N LYS A 55 28.42 9.21 -7.19
CA LYS A 55 29.55 8.32 -7.50
C LYS A 55 29.15 7.21 -8.47
N ASP A 56 30.02 6.90 -9.43
CA ASP A 56 29.85 5.81 -10.41
C ASP A 56 28.55 5.91 -11.24
N GLY A 57 28.16 7.13 -11.62
CA GLY A 57 26.95 7.35 -12.43
C GLY A 57 25.64 7.25 -11.66
N ALA A 58 25.69 7.19 -10.33
CA ALA A 58 24.52 7.09 -9.45
C ALA A 58 24.67 7.99 -8.22
N TRP A 59 23.54 8.47 -7.71
CA TRP A 59 23.48 9.06 -6.38
C TRP A 59 23.39 7.98 -5.31
N LYS A 60 24.17 8.15 -4.25
CA LYS A 60 24.33 7.22 -3.14
C LYS A 60 24.20 7.94 -1.81
N TRP A 61 23.93 7.18 -0.77
CA TRP A 61 23.86 7.69 0.59
C TRP A 61 24.51 6.74 1.59
N ILE A 62 24.93 7.29 2.73
CA ILE A 62 25.43 6.57 3.90
C ILE A 62 24.88 7.27 5.15
N ASP A 63 24.22 6.53 6.04
CA ASP A 63 23.94 6.95 7.41
C ASP A 63 25.08 6.46 8.32
N TYR A 64 25.92 7.38 8.80
CA TYR A 64 27.05 7.04 9.67
C TYR A 64 26.64 6.63 11.10
N GLY A 65 25.41 6.94 11.53
CA GLY A 65 24.93 6.55 12.85
C GLY A 65 24.38 5.13 12.91
N THR A 66 23.83 4.60 11.81
CA THR A 66 23.41 3.17 11.72
C THR A 66 24.41 2.31 10.96
N GLY A 67 25.23 2.90 10.08
CA GLY A 67 26.10 2.19 9.14
C GLY A 67 25.39 1.77 7.85
N GLU A 68 24.11 2.08 7.70
CA GLU A 68 23.34 1.75 6.51
C GLU A 68 23.73 2.63 5.32
N HIS A 69 23.59 2.08 4.11
CA HIS A 69 23.96 2.76 2.88
C HIS A 69 23.17 2.20 1.69
N GLY A 70 23.08 2.98 0.62
CA GLY A 70 22.41 2.52 -0.59
C GLY A 70 22.47 3.52 -1.73
N ASP A 71 21.69 3.25 -2.77
CA ASP A 71 21.41 4.19 -3.85
C ASP A 71 20.11 4.97 -3.61
N GLY A 72 19.75 5.83 -4.56
CA GLY A 72 18.53 6.63 -4.47
C GLY A 72 17.24 5.82 -4.37
N ILE A 73 17.18 4.65 -5.02
CA ILE A 73 16.00 3.78 -4.96
C ILE A 73 15.88 3.22 -3.56
N ASP A 74 16.98 2.71 -2.99
CA ASP A 74 17.03 2.22 -1.61
C ASP A 74 16.55 3.30 -0.64
N LEU A 75 17.02 4.55 -0.81
CA LEU A 75 16.62 5.64 0.07
C LEU A 75 15.11 5.88 0.04
N VAL A 76 14.50 5.90 -1.14
CA VAL A 76 13.06 6.17 -1.29
C VAL A 76 12.22 5.03 -0.70
N ILE A 77 12.68 3.78 -0.82
CA ILE A 77 12.05 2.63 -0.17
C ILE A 77 12.03 2.84 1.35
N HIS A 78 13.18 3.15 1.97
CA HIS A 78 13.27 3.34 3.42
C HIS A 78 12.48 4.56 3.90
N LEU A 79 12.62 5.69 3.19
CA LEU A 79 12.01 6.95 3.59
C LEU A 79 10.48 6.93 3.49
N ARG A 80 9.91 6.10 2.59
CA ARG A 80 8.49 6.18 2.21
C ARG A 80 7.71 4.87 2.36
N GLY A 81 8.38 3.76 2.67
CA GLY A 81 7.77 2.44 2.76
C GLY A 81 7.16 1.97 1.44
N LEU A 82 7.82 2.27 0.32
CA LEU A 82 7.37 1.89 -1.03
C LEU A 82 8.07 0.61 -1.47
N ASP A 83 7.41 -0.18 -2.32
CA ASP A 83 8.10 -1.26 -3.04
C ASP A 83 9.10 -0.69 -4.06
N PHE A 84 9.95 -1.56 -4.60
CA PHE A 84 11.01 -1.19 -5.53
C PHE A 84 10.51 -0.48 -6.80
N GLN A 85 9.42 -0.95 -7.41
CA GLN A 85 8.92 -0.39 -8.66
C GLN A 85 8.26 0.97 -8.42
N THR A 86 7.49 1.08 -7.34
CA THR A 86 6.89 2.35 -6.90
C THR A 86 7.96 3.37 -6.52
N ALA A 87 9.05 2.96 -5.88
CA ALA A 87 10.19 3.83 -5.58
C ALA A 87 10.88 4.35 -6.85
N VAL A 88 11.08 3.49 -7.86
CA VAL A 88 11.60 3.89 -9.17
C VAL A 88 10.68 4.92 -9.84
N ASN A 89 9.37 4.65 -9.87
CA ASN A 89 8.38 5.56 -10.46
C ASN A 89 8.33 6.91 -9.71
N ALA A 90 8.46 6.89 -8.38
CA ALA A 90 8.51 8.09 -7.55
C ALA A 90 9.73 8.96 -7.83
N LEU A 91 10.91 8.36 -7.95
CA LEU A 91 12.12 9.07 -8.35
C LEU A 91 11.99 9.71 -9.73
N LEU A 92 11.33 9.03 -10.66
CA LEU A 92 11.11 9.52 -12.03
C LEU A 92 9.98 10.56 -12.14
N GLY A 93 9.34 10.93 -11.03
CA GLY A 93 8.20 11.86 -11.03
C GLY A 93 6.94 11.30 -11.70
N GLN A 94 6.88 9.98 -11.87
CA GLN A 94 5.76 9.25 -12.50
C GLN A 94 4.77 8.70 -11.49
N TRP A 95 5.01 8.96 -10.20
CA TRP A 95 4.14 8.53 -9.13
C TRP A 95 3.55 9.77 -8.44
N GLN A 96 2.23 9.78 -8.30
CA GLN A 96 1.50 10.81 -7.56
C GLN A 96 1.15 10.25 -6.19
N GLU A 97 1.46 11.00 -5.12
CA GLU A 97 0.86 10.71 -3.81
C GLU A 97 -0.65 10.76 -3.99
N THR A 98 -1.34 9.66 -3.69
CA THR A 98 -2.79 9.72 -3.57
C THR A 98 -3.09 10.72 -2.46
N PRO A 99 -3.86 11.80 -2.71
CA PRO A 99 -4.16 12.78 -1.68
C PRO A 99 -4.78 12.08 -0.48
N ILE A 100 -4.13 12.21 0.67
CA ILE A 100 -4.61 11.63 1.93
C ILE A 100 -5.82 12.45 2.35
N ASP A 101 -6.98 11.81 2.53
CA ASP A 101 -8.11 12.40 3.26
C ASP A 101 -7.78 12.29 4.75
N PRO A 102 -7.44 13.39 5.46
CA PRO A 102 -7.03 13.35 6.86
C PRO A 102 -8.12 12.76 7.75
N ALA A 103 -9.38 12.80 7.31
CA ALA A 103 -10.45 12.21 8.08
C ALA A 103 -10.37 10.66 8.07
N LEU A 104 -9.64 10.00 7.14
CA LEU A 104 -9.36 8.55 7.21
C LEU A 104 -8.50 8.16 8.42
N GLU A 105 -7.82 9.14 9.04
CA GLU A 105 -6.91 8.97 10.19
C GLU A 105 -7.63 8.75 11.52
N ASN A 106 -8.92 9.12 11.63
CA ASN A 106 -9.66 8.96 12.87
C ASN A 106 -10.31 7.56 12.94
N PRO A 107 -9.91 6.68 13.87
CA PRO A 107 -10.50 5.35 14.01
C PRO A 107 -11.96 5.39 14.49
N ARG A 108 -12.37 6.52 15.06
CA ARG A 108 -13.76 6.82 15.47
C ARG A 108 -14.52 7.60 14.42
N ARG A 109 -13.96 7.84 13.23
CA ARG A 109 -14.70 8.51 12.15
C ARG A 109 -15.92 7.67 11.80
N SER A 110 -17.07 8.31 11.91
CA SER A 110 -18.28 7.83 11.28
C SER A 110 -18.24 8.20 9.81
N TYR A 111 -18.52 7.24 8.93
CA TYR A 111 -18.65 7.50 7.50
C TYR A 111 -20.12 7.45 7.13
N SER A 112 -20.62 8.49 6.46
CA SER A 112 -21.91 8.36 5.78
C SER A 112 -21.80 7.34 4.65
N ARG A 113 -22.92 6.69 4.31
CA ARG A 113 -22.98 5.77 3.16
C ARG A 113 -22.53 6.44 1.86
N ARG A 114 -22.80 7.75 1.70
CA ARG A 114 -22.36 8.52 0.53
C ARG A 114 -20.84 8.65 0.47
N GLU A 115 -20.18 8.87 1.60
CA GLU A 115 -18.72 8.94 1.67
C GLU A 115 -18.09 7.58 1.36
N ILE A 116 -18.60 6.49 1.93
CA ILE A 116 -18.12 5.14 1.63
C ILE A 116 -18.17 4.85 0.14
N ARG A 117 -19.29 5.15 -0.51
CA ARG A 117 -19.44 4.94 -1.96
C ARG A 117 -18.46 5.77 -2.77
N ARG A 118 -18.24 7.03 -2.37
CA ARG A 118 -17.27 7.92 -3.02
C ARG A 118 -15.85 7.38 -2.86
N LEU A 119 -15.47 6.97 -1.65
CA LEU A 119 -14.15 6.39 -1.35
C LEU A 119 -13.92 5.11 -2.15
N HIS A 120 -14.86 4.17 -2.11
CA HIS A 120 -14.79 2.93 -2.88
C HIS A 120 -14.64 3.20 -4.37
N HIS A 121 -15.47 4.09 -4.93
CA HIS A 121 -15.37 4.48 -6.34
C HIS A 121 -14.02 5.12 -6.67
N GLY A 122 -13.51 6.00 -5.81
CA GLY A 122 -12.19 6.61 -5.96
C GLY A 122 -11.08 5.57 -6.03
N TYR A 123 -11.05 4.62 -5.08
CA TYR A 123 -10.05 3.55 -5.09
C TYR A 123 -10.21 2.61 -6.29
N GLN A 124 -11.44 2.29 -6.71
CA GLN A 124 -11.69 1.55 -7.96
C GLN A 124 -11.07 2.25 -9.17
N THR A 125 -11.29 3.56 -9.33
CA THR A 125 -10.74 4.34 -10.45
C THR A 125 -9.22 4.50 -10.39
N ALA A 126 -8.63 4.44 -9.20
CA ALA A 126 -7.20 4.54 -8.97
C ALA A 126 -6.47 3.18 -8.99
N MET A 127 -7.16 2.07 -9.30
CA MET A 127 -6.55 0.76 -9.37
C MET A 127 -5.52 0.67 -10.51
N THR A 128 -4.26 0.38 -10.16
CA THR A 128 -3.18 0.12 -11.12
C THR A 128 -3.05 -1.38 -11.39
N ALA A 129 -2.26 -1.77 -12.39
CA ALA A 129 -1.95 -3.19 -12.63
C ALA A 129 -1.23 -3.83 -11.41
N GLU A 130 -0.41 -3.06 -10.72
CA GLU A 130 0.28 -3.47 -9.50
C GLU A 130 -0.69 -3.68 -8.34
N HIS A 131 -1.64 -2.76 -8.13
CA HIS A 131 -2.70 -2.97 -7.14
C HIS A 131 -3.48 -4.26 -7.42
N HIS A 132 -3.85 -4.51 -8.68
CA HIS A 132 -4.53 -5.76 -9.06
C HIS A 132 -3.68 -6.99 -8.76
N PHE A 133 -2.38 -6.94 -9.06
CA PHE A 133 -1.45 -8.02 -8.76
C PHE A 133 -1.35 -8.30 -7.25
N CYS A 134 -1.24 -7.26 -6.41
CA CYS A 134 -1.23 -7.41 -4.95
C CYS A 134 -2.52 -8.07 -4.44
N LEU A 135 -3.68 -7.65 -4.95
CA LEU A 135 -4.95 -8.30 -4.61
C LEU A 135 -4.95 -9.78 -5.02
N GLN A 136 -4.47 -10.12 -6.22
CA GLN A 136 -4.38 -11.50 -6.68
C GLN A 136 -3.45 -12.34 -5.80
N GLN A 137 -2.28 -11.81 -5.45
CA GLN A 137 -1.34 -12.48 -4.54
C GLN A 137 -1.96 -12.74 -3.17
N TYR A 138 -2.67 -11.75 -2.59
CA TYR A 138 -3.32 -11.91 -1.29
C TYR A 138 -4.29 -13.11 -1.22
N PHE A 139 -5.07 -13.33 -2.28
CA PHE A 139 -6.00 -14.47 -2.37
C PHE A 139 -5.26 -15.78 -2.70
N LEU A 140 -4.24 -15.73 -3.56
CA LEU A 140 -3.40 -16.89 -3.92
C LEU A 140 -2.70 -17.49 -2.69
N GLU A 141 -2.08 -16.65 -1.86
CA GLU A 141 -1.41 -17.06 -0.62
C GLU A 141 -2.35 -17.74 0.39
N ARG A 142 -3.65 -17.51 0.24
CA ARG A 142 -4.71 -18.10 1.07
C ARG A 142 -5.42 -19.27 0.39
N GLU A 143 -4.95 -19.68 -0.78
CA GLU A 143 -5.53 -20.75 -1.60
C GLU A 143 -7.00 -20.50 -2.00
N ILE A 144 -7.39 -19.23 -2.09
CA ILE A 144 -8.72 -18.79 -2.50
C ILE A 144 -8.65 -18.29 -3.95
N ALA A 145 -9.54 -18.78 -4.82
CA ALA A 145 -9.69 -18.28 -6.18
C ALA A 145 -10.03 -16.78 -6.16
N PHE A 146 -9.40 -16.03 -7.07
CA PHE A 146 -9.60 -14.58 -7.11
C PHE A 146 -11.08 -14.23 -7.40
N PRO A 147 -11.77 -13.50 -6.50
CA PRO A 147 -13.20 -13.29 -6.61
C PRO A 147 -13.53 -12.13 -7.57
N GLU A 148 -13.53 -12.43 -8.86
CA GLU A 148 -13.94 -11.48 -9.90
C GLU A 148 -15.34 -10.92 -9.62
N GLY A 149 -15.50 -9.60 -9.79
CA GLY A 149 -16.78 -8.93 -9.60
C GLY A 149 -17.16 -8.63 -8.13
N LEU A 150 -16.35 -9.03 -7.14
CA LEU A 150 -16.58 -8.64 -5.73
C LEU A 150 -16.28 -7.15 -5.47
N GLY A 151 -15.76 -6.42 -6.46
CA GLY A 151 -15.46 -4.99 -6.37
C GLY A 151 -14.36 -4.67 -5.37
N LEU A 152 -13.36 -5.55 -5.28
CA LEU A 152 -12.19 -5.37 -4.43
C LEU A 152 -11.45 -4.08 -4.77
N VAL A 153 -10.94 -3.40 -3.74
CA VAL A 153 -10.06 -2.24 -3.90
C VAL A 153 -8.78 -2.43 -3.12
N TYR A 154 -7.67 -1.89 -3.63
CA TYR A 154 -6.44 -1.73 -2.87
C TYR A 154 -6.43 -0.34 -2.25
N LEU A 155 -6.18 -0.26 -0.95
CA LEU A 155 -6.07 1.01 -0.23
C LEU A 155 -4.99 0.95 0.83
N THR A 156 -4.30 2.06 1.05
CA THR A 156 -3.30 2.20 2.10
C THR A 156 -3.86 3.08 3.21
N LEU A 157 -3.83 2.60 4.46
CA LEU A 157 -4.28 3.35 5.63
C LEU A 157 -3.12 3.55 6.61
N HIS A 158 -3.11 4.68 7.30
CA HIS A 158 -2.14 4.93 8.38
C HIS A 158 -2.50 4.15 9.65
N VAL A 159 -1.45 3.73 10.34
CA VAL A 159 -1.44 3.20 11.71
C VAL A 159 -1.35 4.38 12.68
N HIS A 160 -1.95 4.22 13.87
CA HIS A 160 -1.94 5.28 14.87
C HIS A 160 -0.57 5.39 15.55
N GLY A 161 -0.04 6.61 15.61
CA GLY A 161 1.04 6.98 16.54
C GLY A 161 2.43 7.12 15.93
N ASP A 162 2.71 6.50 14.78
CA ASP A 162 4.03 6.50 14.16
C ASP A 162 4.02 6.87 12.65
N GLY A 163 2.85 7.07 12.07
CA GLY A 163 2.70 7.39 10.65
C GLY A 163 2.87 6.19 9.71
N THR A 164 3.08 4.99 10.25
CA THR A 164 3.23 3.74 9.48
C THR A 164 2.05 3.55 8.54
N ARG A 165 2.32 3.09 7.32
CA ARG A 165 1.32 2.88 6.28
C ARG A 165 1.12 1.38 6.07
N VAL A 166 -0.12 0.93 6.17
CA VAL A 166 -0.47 -0.47 5.96
C VAL A 166 -1.33 -0.59 4.70
N PRO A 167 -0.94 -1.44 3.74
CA PRO A 167 -1.76 -1.76 2.59
C PRO A 167 -2.86 -2.76 2.96
N TYR A 168 -4.06 -2.56 2.41
CA TYR A 168 -5.23 -3.39 2.67
C TYR A 168 -5.90 -3.85 1.37
N VAL A 169 -6.45 -5.07 1.43
CA VAL A 169 -7.56 -5.50 0.59
C VAL A 169 -8.86 -4.94 1.16
N GLY A 170 -9.48 -4.02 0.45
CA GLY A 170 -10.80 -3.48 0.75
C GLY A 170 -11.91 -4.28 0.06
N ILE A 171 -12.80 -4.83 0.86
CA ILE A 171 -13.94 -5.65 0.42
C ILE A 171 -15.23 -4.87 0.71
N PRO A 172 -16.00 -4.48 -0.30
CA PRO A 172 -17.23 -3.73 -0.07
C PRO A 172 -18.26 -4.57 0.70
N VAL A 173 -18.91 -3.93 1.67
CA VAL A 173 -19.89 -4.55 2.57
C VAL A 173 -21.25 -3.88 2.35
N PRO A 174 -22.35 -4.64 2.20
CA PRO A 174 -22.42 -6.10 2.05
C PRO A 174 -22.14 -6.57 0.61
N SER A 175 -22.05 -5.64 -0.34
CA SER A 175 -21.97 -5.88 -1.78
C SER A 175 -21.24 -4.74 -2.47
N PRO A 176 -20.58 -4.98 -3.62
CA PRO A 176 -20.02 -3.92 -4.48
C PRO A 176 -21.09 -3.02 -5.11
N GLN A 177 -22.38 -3.38 -5.06
CA GLN A 177 -23.45 -2.56 -5.61
C GLN A 177 -23.55 -1.22 -4.86
N PRO A 178 -23.34 -0.06 -5.53
CA PRO A 178 -23.22 1.22 -4.84
C PRO A 178 -24.42 1.58 -3.96
N HIS A 179 -25.63 1.19 -4.35
CA HIS A 179 -26.85 1.51 -3.59
C HIS A 179 -27.01 0.66 -2.31
N LEU A 180 -26.40 -0.53 -2.26
CA LEU A 180 -26.43 -1.42 -1.09
C LEU A 180 -25.22 -1.23 -0.17
N MET A 181 -24.10 -0.73 -0.70
CA MET A 181 -22.86 -0.57 0.05
C MET A 181 -23.02 0.33 1.28
N THR A 182 -22.61 -0.18 2.43
CA THR A 182 -22.61 0.47 3.74
C THR A 182 -21.21 0.65 4.32
N GLY A 183 -20.24 -0.16 3.88
CA GLY A 183 -18.86 -0.08 4.36
C GLY A 183 -17.85 -0.74 3.43
N ILE A 184 -16.59 -0.69 3.84
CA ILE A 184 -15.47 -1.42 3.23
C ILE A 184 -14.75 -2.14 4.37
N GLU A 185 -14.72 -3.47 4.33
CA GLU A 185 -13.88 -4.25 5.24
C GLU A 185 -12.46 -4.31 4.67
N CYS A 186 -11.51 -3.84 5.46
CA CYS A 186 -10.11 -3.78 5.12
C CYS A 186 -9.38 -4.93 5.82
N ARG A 187 -8.69 -5.77 5.03
CA ARG A 187 -7.76 -6.80 5.51
C ARG A 187 -6.35 -6.44 5.10
N ALA A 188 -5.42 -6.38 6.05
CA ALA A 188 -4.04 -6.02 5.72
C ALA A 188 -3.45 -7.04 4.73
N VAL A 189 -2.63 -6.56 3.79
CA VAL A 189 -1.99 -7.41 2.79
C VAL A 189 -0.85 -8.22 3.43
N GLU A 190 -0.06 -7.59 4.30
CA GLU A 190 1.05 -8.24 5.03
C GLU A 190 0.60 -8.62 6.45
N ASP A 191 0.73 -9.90 6.80
CA ASP A 191 0.20 -10.46 8.06
C ASP A 191 1.26 -10.54 9.18
N GLN A 192 2.55 -10.48 8.86
CA GLN A 192 3.61 -10.96 9.77
C GLN A 192 4.37 -9.87 10.54
N THR A 193 4.25 -8.60 10.15
CA THR A 193 5.02 -7.48 10.72
C THR A 193 4.16 -6.44 11.43
N ILE A 194 2.84 -6.48 11.24
CA ILE A 194 1.91 -5.50 11.81
C ILE A 194 1.25 -6.02 13.09
N ASP A 195 0.96 -5.11 14.02
CA ASP A 195 0.18 -5.45 15.20
C ASP A 195 -1.20 -5.99 14.81
N LYS A 196 -1.65 -7.06 15.48
CA LYS A 196 -2.94 -7.72 15.25
C LYS A 196 -4.13 -6.76 15.24
N GLN A 197 -4.05 -5.66 15.98
CA GLN A 197 -5.10 -4.64 15.98
C GLN A 197 -5.30 -3.96 14.61
N TYR A 198 -4.27 -3.98 13.74
CA TYR A 198 -4.30 -3.40 12.40
C TYR A 198 -4.55 -4.45 11.30
N ALA A 199 -4.62 -5.74 11.64
CA ALA A 199 -4.87 -6.80 10.65
C ALA A 199 -6.25 -6.68 9.99
N ARG A 200 -7.24 -6.12 10.70
CA ARG A 200 -8.61 -5.91 10.21
C ARG A 200 -9.18 -4.57 10.67
N ARG A 201 -9.74 -3.82 9.73
CA ARG A 201 -10.49 -2.58 10.00
C ARG A 201 -11.76 -2.53 9.15
N THR A 202 -12.76 -1.77 9.56
CA THR A 202 -13.92 -1.47 8.72
C THR A 202 -14.08 0.04 8.59
N LEU A 203 -14.24 0.52 7.37
CA LEU A 203 -14.67 1.88 7.07
C LEU A 203 -16.19 1.85 6.88
N GLY A 204 -16.94 2.61 7.68
CA GLY A 204 -18.40 2.63 7.63
C GLY A 204 -19.05 1.47 8.39
N ASP A 205 -20.29 1.13 8.01
CA ASP A 205 -21.09 0.17 8.76
C ASP A 205 -20.80 -1.27 8.29
N LYS A 206 -20.41 -2.12 9.23
CA LYS A 206 -20.29 -3.56 9.01
C LYS A 206 -21.67 -4.22 9.02
N THR A 207 -21.98 -4.96 7.97
CA THR A 207 -23.19 -5.78 7.84
C THR A 207 -22.83 -7.16 7.29
N LEU A 208 -23.81 -8.06 7.18
CA LEU A 208 -23.60 -9.40 6.61
C LEU A 208 -23.36 -9.29 5.11
N TRP A 209 -22.27 -9.87 4.61
CA TRP A 209 -22.11 -10.05 3.15
C TRP A 209 -23.16 -11.02 2.63
N ILE A 210 -23.77 -10.63 1.51
CA ILE A 210 -24.76 -11.46 0.83
C ILE A 210 -24.24 -11.69 -0.58
N VAL A 211 -23.73 -12.89 -0.82
CA VAL A 211 -23.25 -13.35 -2.13
C VAL A 211 -24.26 -14.35 -2.68
N ARG A 212 -24.74 -14.11 -3.90
CA ARG A 212 -25.64 -15.07 -4.55
C ARG A 212 -24.86 -16.31 -4.96
N ARG A 213 -25.40 -17.48 -4.62
CA ARG A 213 -24.90 -18.79 -5.09
C ARG A 213 -25.87 -19.37 -6.11
N PRO A 214 -25.38 -20.07 -7.15
CA PRO A 214 -26.24 -20.78 -8.11
C PRO A 214 -26.81 -22.09 -7.55
N ALA A 215 -26.86 -22.25 -6.23
CA ALA A 215 -27.29 -23.47 -5.54
C ALA A 215 -28.53 -23.18 -4.67
N SER A 216 -29.36 -24.20 -4.46
CA SER A 216 -30.51 -24.14 -3.54
C SER A 216 -30.12 -24.17 -2.06
N SER A 217 -28.85 -24.47 -1.76
CA SER A 217 -28.31 -24.50 -0.40
C SER A 217 -27.67 -23.18 0.03
N ILE A 218 -27.88 -22.82 1.29
CA ILE A 218 -27.28 -21.64 1.92
C ILE A 218 -25.97 -22.06 2.59
N LEU A 219 -24.91 -21.27 2.37
CA LEU A 219 -23.65 -21.38 3.10
C LEU A 219 -23.55 -20.19 4.06
N VAL A 220 -23.38 -20.47 5.35
CA VAL A 220 -23.17 -19.47 6.41
C VAL A 220 -21.78 -19.68 6.98
N THR A 221 -21.00 -18.61 7.08
CA THR A 221 -19.60 -18.63 7.55
C THR A 221 -19.31 -17.40 8.41
N GLU A 222 -18.20 -17.42 9.14
CA GLU A 222 -17.81 -16.32 10.04
C GLU A 222 -17.20 -15.12 9.30
N SER A 223 -16.69 -15.34 8.08
CA SER A 223 -16.07 -14.27 7.29
C SER A 223 -16.28 -14.44 5.80
N ILE A 224 -16.11 -13.33 5.06
CA ILE A 224 -16.16 -13.37 3.59
C ILE A 224 -15.09 -14.27 2.98
N LEU A 225 -13.92 -14.42 3.61
CA LEU A 225 -12.87 -15.31 3.12
C LEU A 225 -13.27 -16.78 3.28
N ASP A 226 -13.84 -17.14 4.44
CA ASP A 226 -14.40 -18.48 4.67
C ASP A 226 -15.54 -18.78 3.70
N CYS A 227 -16.38 -17.77 3.41
CA CYS A 227 -17.46 -17.87 2.44
C CYS A 227 -16.92 -18.17 1.02
N LEU A 228 -15.87 -17.46 0.60
CA LEU A 228 -15.24 -17.65 -0.71
C LEU A 228 -14.56 -19.03 -0.81
N ALA A 229 -13.77 -19.42 0.20
CA ALA A 229 -13.13 -20.73 0.27
C ALA A 229 -14.16 -21.87 0.29
N GLY A 230 -15.19 -21.76 1.13
CA GLY A 230 -16.28 -22.73 1.22
C GLY A 230 -17.07 -22.83 -0.08
N ASN A 231 -17.34 -21.71 -0.75
CA ASN A 231 -18.01 -21.73 -2.05
C ASN A 231 -17.17 -22.43 -3.13
N GLN A 232 -15.86 -22.17 -3.18
CA GLN A 232 -14.93 -22.87 -4.08
C GLN A 232 -14.93 -24.39 -3.83
N LEU A 233 -14.84 -24.82 -2.58
CA LEU A 233 -14.89 -26.24 -2.22
C LEU A 233 -16.21 -26.90 -2.65
N LEU A 234 -17.33 -26.20 -2.49
CA LEU A 234 -18.65 -26.72 -2.84
C LEU A 234 -18.90 -26.74 -4.36
N GLN A 235 -18.29 -25.84 -5.13
CA GLN A 235 -18.38 -25.81 -6.59
C GLN A 235 -17.48 -26.88 -7.25
N ASN A 236 -16.33 -27.19 -6.63
CA ASN A 236 -15.42 -28.24 -7.09
C ASN A 236 -15.91 -29.66 -6.78
N ARG A 237 -17.02 -29.81 -6.06
CA ARG A 237 -17.73 -31.09 -5.96
C ARG A 237 -18.55 -31.30 -7.22
N THR A 238 -17.91 -31.75 -8.28
CA THR A 238 -18.60 -32.58 -9.29
C THR A 238 -19.21 -33.76 -8.52
N SER A 239 -20.49 -34.03 -8.76
CA SER A 239 -21.23 -35.15 -8.17
C SER A 239 -20.36 -36.41 -8.12
N LEU A 240 -20.11 -36.93 -6.91
CA LEU A 240 -19.66 -38.32 -6.74
C LEU A 240 -20.80 -39.27 -7.13
#